data_AF-A0A964WSY3-F1
#
_entry.id   AF-A0A964WSY3-F1
#
_cell.length_a   1.000
_cell.length_b   1.000
_cell.length_c   1.000
_cell.angle_alpha   90.00
_cell.angle_beta   90.00
_cell.angle_gamma   90.00
#
_symmetry.space_group_name_H-M   'P 1'
#
loop_
_entity.id
_entity.type
_entity.pdbx_description
1 polymer ?
#
loop_
_entity_poly.entity_id
_entity_poly.type
_entity_poly.pdbx_seq_one_letter_code
_entity_poly.pdbx_strand_id
1 'polypeptide(L)'
;MNDPLDELDRREKELEAQLASLREERHRIVCEAAGVKEGSIIEKDGRRYRVAMLKTHGRSGPTVYGNPQRKDGSYGTDRRYLGGDGWRVVEA
;
A
#
# COMPACT_ATOMS: atom_id res chain seq x y z
N MET A 1 13.76 36.79 21.09
CA MET A 1 12.40 36.77 20.51
C MET A 1 12.53 35.90 19.26
N ASN A 2 11.88 34.74 19.19
CA ASN A 2 11.98 33.89 17.99
C ASN A 2 11.35 34.64 16.81
N ASP A 3 11.95 34.52 15.63
CA ASP A 3 11.38 35.09 14.41
C ASP A 3 9.99 34.44 14.20
N PRO A 4 8.92 35.22 13.99
CA PRO A 4 7.61 34.69 13.64
C PRO A 4 7.63 33.70 12.47
N LEU A 5 8.59 33.82 11.54
CA LEU A 5 8.81 32.87 10.46
C LEU A 5 9.38 31.53 10.96
N ASP A 6 10.33 31.54 11.90
CA ASP A 6 10.88 30.30 12.49
C ASP A 6 9.82 29.48 13.24
N GLU A 7 8.86 30.16 13.86
CA GLU A 7 7.73 29.52 14.55
C GLU A 7 6.75 28.89 13.55
N LEU A 8 6.49 29.55 12.41
CA LEU A 8 5.69 29.01 11.32
C LEU A 8 6.36 27.79 10.67
N ASP A 9 7.66 27.87 10.37
CA ASP A 9 8.42 26.77 9.79
C ASP A 9 8.44 25.52 10.70
N ARG A 10 8.56 25.71 12.01
CA ARG A 10 8.49 24.61 12.98
C ARG A 10 7.12 23.96 12.96
N ARG A 11 6.06 24.77 12.95
CA ARG A 11 4.68 24.29 12.95
C ARG A 11 4.32 23.58 11.65
N GLU A 12 4.84 24.04 10.51
CA GLU A 12 4.70 23.36 9.23
C GLU A 12 5.32 21.97 9.28
N LYS A 13 6.57 21.86 9.76
CA LYS A 13 7.25 20.56 9.93
C LYS A 13 6.51 19.60 10.87
N GLU A 14 5.97 20.11 11.97
CA GLU A 14 5.17 19.29 12.89
C GLU A 14 3.88 18.78 12.24
N LEU A 15 3.19 19.63 11.48
CA LEU A 15 1.98 19.23 10.76
C LEU A 15 2.28 18.23 9.64
N GLU A 16 3.40 18.39 8.93
CA GLU A 16 3.87 17.41 7.95
C GLU A 16 4.16 16.05 8.59
N ALA A 17 4.83 16.04 9.75
CA ALA A 17 5.11 14.81 10.50
C ALA A 17 3.81 14.13 10.98
N GLN A 18 2.85 14.90 11.51
CA GLN A 18 1.53 14.37 11.90
C GLN A 18 0.78 13.80 10.70
N LEU A 19 0.79 14.49 9.56
CA LEU A 19 0.16 14.04 8.33
C LEU A 19 0.80 12.74 7.80
N ALA A 20 2.12 12.61 7.88
CA ALA A 20 2.83 11.39 7.52
C ALA A 20 2.39 10.21 8.42
N SER A 21 2.34 10.42 9.73
CA SER A 21 1.89 9.41 10.69
C SER A 21 0.43 8.96 10.42
N LEU A 22 -0.49 9.89 10.17
CA LEU A 22 -1.87 9.57 9.82
C LEU A 22 -1.99 8.80 8.50
N ARG A 23 -1.11 9.07 7.52
CA ARG A 23 -1.06 8.33 6.26
C ARG A 23 -0.60 6.90 6.47
N GLU A 24 0.38 6.68 7.34
CA GLU A 24 0.86 5.34 7.72
C GLU A 24 -0.20 4.56 8.50
N GLU A 25 -0.87 5.19 9.45
CA GLU A 25 -1.94 4.56 10.22
C GLU A 25 -3.12 4.18 9.32
N ARG A 26 -3.55 5.09 8.44
CA ARG A 26 -4.54 4.77 7.40
C ARG A 26 -4.07 3.62 6.52
N HIS A 27 -2.81 3.60 6.11
CA HIS A 27 -2.25 2.50 5.32
C HIS A 27 -2.39 1.17 6.05
N ARG A 28 -2.00 1.12 7.33
CA ARG A 28 -2.11 -0.08 8.16
C ARG A 28 -3.55 -0.57 8.27
N ILE A 29 -4.48 0.30 8.67
CA ILE A 29 -5.91 -0.04 8.84
C ILE A 29 -6.50 -0.58 7.53
N VAL A 30 -6.18 0.06 6.41
CA VAL A 30 -6.71 -0.33 5.09
C VAL A 30 -6.13 -1.68 4.65
N CYS A 31 -4.84 -1.94 4.88
CA CYS A 31 -4.23 -3.23 4.58
C CYS A 31 -4.76 -4.35 5.50
N GLU A 32 -4.94 -4.08 6.81
CA GLU A 32 -5.52 -5.01 7.78
C GLU A 32 -6.98 -5.35 7.42
N ALA A 33 -7.81 -4.36 7.11
CA ALA A 33 -9.20 -4.56 6.69
C ALA A 33 -9.31 -5.37 5.39
N ALA A 34 -8.33 -5.22 4.49
CA ALA A 34 -8.24 -5.96 3.24
C ALA A 34 -7.71 -7.41 3.42
N GLY A 35 -7.15 -7.75 4.57
CA GLY A 35 -6.57 -9.08 4.84
C GLY A 35 -5.39 -9.43 3.91
N VAL A 36 -4.70 -8.43 3.34
CA VAL A 36 -3.62 -8.62 2.37
C VAL A 36 -2.33 -7.98 2.91
N LYS A 37 -1.20 -8.68 2.79
CA LYS A 37 0.14 -8.17 3.14
C LYS A 37 1.12 -8.43 2.00
N GLU A 38 2.30 -7.81 2.07
CA GLU A 38 3.40 -8.16 1.16
C GLU A 38 3.76 -9.64 1.33
N GLY A 39 3.95 -10.33 0.21
CA GLY A 39 4.17 -11.78 0.17
C GLY A 39 2.90 -12.62 0.01
N SER A 40 1.71 -12.09 0.34
CA SER A 40 0.45 -12.80 0.16
C SER A 40 0.23 -13.23 -1.30
N ILE A 41 -0.54 -14.30 -1.50
CA ILE A 41 -0.99 -14.73 -2.84
C ILE A 41 -2.42 -14.25 -3.04
N ILE A 42 -2.62 -13.46 -4.09
CA ILE A 42 -3.93 -12.98 -4.52
C ILE A 42 -4.30 -13.55 -5.88
N GLU A 43 -5.59 -13.66 -6.16
CA GLU A 43 -6.12 -14.10 -7.44
C GLU A 43 -7.04 -13.05 -8.04
N LYS A 44 -6.87 -12.79 -9.35
CA LYS A 44 -7.75 -11.93 -10.15
C LYS A 44 -7.91 -12.56 -11.53
N ASP A 45 -9.14 -12.68 -12.00
CA ASP A 45 -9.48 -13.27 -13.31
C ASP A 45 -8.83 -14.66 -13.53
N GLY A 46 -8.80 -15.50 -12.49
CA GLY A 46 -8.22 -16.85 -12.52
C GLY A 46 -6.69 -16.88 -12.59
N ARG A 47 -6.00 -15.74 -12.47
CA ARG A 47 -4.54 -15.64 -12.41
C ARG A 47 -4.08 -15.33 -10.99
N ARG A 48 -3.07 -16.04 -10.53
CA ARG A 48 -2.44 -15.84 -9.22
C ARG A 48 -1.28 -14.88 -9.31
N TYR A 49 -1.15 -14.04 -8.29
CA TYR A 49 -0.10 -13.05 -8.16
C TYR A 49 0.45 -13.05 -6.74
N ARG A 50 1.77 -12.91 -6.61
CA ARG A 50 2.40 -12.63 -5.31
C ARG A 50 2.42 -11.13 -5.08
N VAL A 51 1.91 -10.68 -3.95
CA VAL A 51 1.94 -9.28 -3.56
C VAL A 51 3.39 -8.86 -3.30
N ALA A 52 3.86 -7.89 -4.06
CA ALA A 52 5.20 -7.35 -3.96
C ALA A 52 5.23 -6.02 -3.19
N MET A 53 4.14 -5.26 -3.21
CA MET A 53 4.01 -4.00 -2.48
C MET A 53 2.53 -3.63 -2.30
N LEU A 54 2.22 -2.91 -1.22
CA LEU A 54 0.92 -2.29 -0.98
C LEU A 54 1.06 -0.78 -0.96
N LYS A 55 0.14 -0.05 -1.58
CA LYS A 55 0.06 1.41 -1.46
C LYS A 55 -1.37 1.87 -1.24
N THR A 56 -1.56 2.88 -0.41
CA THR A 56 -2.85 3.55 -0.23
C THR A 56 -2.87 4.87 -0.98
N HIS A 57 -3.69 4.98 -2.02
CA HIS A 57 -3.86 6.20 -2.80
C HIS A 57 -5.09 7.00 -2.33
N GLY A 58 -4.88 7.86 -1.34
CA GLY A 58 -5.93 8.77 -0.87
C GLY A 58 -7.10 8.06 -0.18
N ARG A 59 -8.34 8.37 -0.59
CA ARG A 59 -9.57 7.69 -0.13
C ARG A 59 -9.90 6.42 -0.91
N SER A 60 -9.25 6.23 -2.06
CA SER A 60 -9.35 4.98 -2.81
C SER A 60 -8.62 3.90 -1.99
N GLY A 61 -9.22 2.72 -1.86
CA GLY A 61 -8.74 1.63 -1.01
C GLY A 61 -7.29 1.16 -1.31
N PRO A 62 -6.85 0.04 -0.70
CA PRO A 62 -5.49 -0.43 -0.90
C PRO A 62 -5.30 -0.79 -2.37
N THR A 63 -4.25 -0.24 -2.97
CA THR A 63 -3.75 -0.75 -4.23
C THR A 63 -2.69 -1.79 -3.97
N VAL A 64 -2.87 -2.94 -4.60
CA VAL A 64 -1.91 -4.04 -4.57
C VAL A 64 -0.99 -3.97 -5.79
N TYR A 65 0.30 -4.18 -5.56
CA TYR A 65 1.28 -4.42 -6.62
C TYR A 65 1.71 -5.87 -6.52
N GLY A 66 1.78 -6.57 -7.65
CA GLY A 66 2.14 -7.99 -7.63
C GLY A 66 2.71 -8.53 -8.92
N ASN A 67 3.26 -9.73 -8.80
CA ASN A 67 3.95 -10.44 -9.88
C ASN A 67 3.14 -11.70 -10.24
N PRO A 68 2.86 -11.98 -11.52
CA PRO A 68 2.08 -13.15 -11.91
C PRO A 68 2.83 -14.46 -11.67
N GLN A 69 2.10 -15.53 -11.36
CA GLN A 69 2.64 -16.89 -11.33
C GLN A 69 2.90 -17.39 -12.76
N ARG A 70 4.10 -17.93 -12.98
CA ARG A 70 4.56 -18.55 -14.22
C ARG A 70 4.10 -20.01 -14.28
N LYS A 71 4.23 -20.64 -15.46
CA LYS A 71 3.86 -22.05 -15.69
C LYS A 71 4.66 -23.04 -14.84
N ASP A 72 5.88 -22.67 -14.45
CA ASP A 72 6.75 -23.46 -13.59
C ASP A 72 6.43 -23.28 -12.09
N GLY A 73 5.37 -22.55 -11.75
CA GLY A 73 4.96 -22.26 -10.38
C GLY A 73 5.71 -21.10 -9.71
N SER A 74 6.81 -20.61 -10.32
CA SER A 74 7.55 -19.46 -9.82
C SER A 74 6.80 -18.16 -10.07
N TYR A 75 7.16 -17.09 -9.36
CA TYR A 75 6.58 -15.76 -9.60
C TYR A 75 7.50 -14.93 -10.50
N GLY A 76 6.91 -14.13 -11.39
CA GLY A 76 7.66 -13.21 -12.23
C GLY A 76 8.47 -12.18 -11.43
N THR A 77 9.39 -11.49 -12.10
CA THR A 77 10.23 -10.42 -11.53
C THR A 77 9.64 -9.02 -11.75
N ASP A 78 8.65 -8.89 -12.64
CA ASP A 78 8.15 -7.59 -13.08
C ASP A 78 7.03 -7.09 -12.18
N ARG A 79 7.18 -5.86 -11.68
CA ARG A 79 6.14 -5.18 -10.88
C ARG A 79 4.94 -4.83 -11.77
N ARG A 80 3.75 -5.34 -11.43
CA ARG A 80 2.50 -4.90 -12.06
C ARG A 80 1.56 -4.27 -11.03
N TYR A 81 0.87 -3.22 -11.47
CA TYR A 81 -0.18 -2.56 -10.71
C TYR A 81 -1.46 -3.40 -10.80
N LEU A 82 -1.94 -3.93 -9.68
CA LEU A 82 -3.16 -4.73 -9.57
C LEU A 82 -4.18 -3.89 -8.79
N GLY A 83 -4.91 -3.05 -9.52
CA GLY A 83 -5.88 -2.11 -8.94
C GLY A 83 -7.07 -2.78 -8.26
N GLY A 84 -7.61 -2.08 -7.26
CA GLY A 84 -8.71 -2.44 -6.36
C GLY A 84 -10.01 -2.96 -7.00
N ASP A 85 -10.84 -3.54 -6.13
CA ASP A 85 -12.04 -4.35 -6.33
C ASP A 85 -11.86 -5.56 -7.28
N GLY A 86 -12.31 -6.73 -6.81
CA GLY A 86 -12.30 -7.98 -7.59
C GLY A 86 -11.06 -8.86 -7.48
N TRP A 87 -10.12 -8.59 -6.55
CA TRP A 87 -9.09 -9.56 -6.17
C TRP A 87 -9.52 -10.37 -4.94
N ARG A 88 -9.10 -11.62 -4.88
CA ARG A 88 -9.33 -12.52 -3.74
C ARG A 88 -8.00 -12.90 -3.11
N VAL A 89 -7.87 -12.76 -1.79
CA VAL A 89 -6.73 -13.33 -1.06
C VAL A 89 -6.87 -14.85 -1.02
N VAL A 90 -5.86 -15.55 -1.52
CA VAL A 90 -5.81 -17.02 -1.54
C VAL A 90 -4.96 -17.53 -0.39
N GLU A 91 -3.84 -16.85 -0.11
CA GLU A 91 -2.91 -17.16 0.98
C GLU A 91 -2.42 -15.85 1.58
N ALA A 92 -2.53 -15.69 2.91
CA ALA A 92 -2.18 -14.47 3.62
C ALA A 92 -0.74 -14.49 4.13
#